data_AF-A0A2V9QUA9-F1
#
_entry.id   AF-A0A2V9QUA9-F1
#
_cell.length_a   1.000
_cell.length_b   1.000
_cell.length_c   1.000
_cell.angle_alpha   90.00
_cell.angle_beta   90.00
_cell.angle_gamma   90.00
#
_symmetry.space_group_name_H-M   'P 1'
#
loop_
_entity.id
_entity.type
_entity.pdbx_description
1 polymer ?
#
loop_
_entity_poly.entity_id
_entity_poly.type
_entity_poly.pdbx_seq_one_letter_code
_entity_poly.pdbx_strand_id
1 'polypeptide(L)'
;MAIRRVFAVYKSTAFLAFTLCGLSTLACAQRSFKTPEIDIFGGYSYLRFDATALGFPNASNLNGGNIEIAIPVYQGFGIVGFSFLRTRWAERRERV
;
A
#
# COMPACT_ATOMS: atom_id res chain seq x y z
N MET A 1 25.54 43.51 -37.71
CA MET A 1 25.27 43.43 -36.24
C MET A 1 24.15 42.46 -35.84
N ALA A 2 23.20 42.10 -36.72
CA ALA A 2 22.06 41.24 -36.36
C ALA A 2 22.42 39.80 -35.95
N ILE A 3 23.43 39.20 -36.58
CA ILE A 3 23.83 37.78 -36.37
C ILE A 3 24.29 37.52 -34.92
N ARG A 4 24.96 38.48 -34.28
CA ARG A 4 25.41 38.36 -32.87
C ARG A 4 24.24 38.32 -31.88
N ARG A 5 23.13 39.00 -32.18
CA ARG A 5 21.93 39.00 -31.32
C ARG A 5 21.17 37.68 -31.41
N VAL A 6 21.08 37.09 -32.61
CA VAL A 6 20.43 35.79 -32.82
C VAL A 6 21.18 34.68 -32.08
N PHE A 7 22.51 34.63 -32.17
CA PHE A 7 23.32 33.66 -31.44
C PHE A 7 23.22 33.79 -29.91
N ALA A 8 23.12 35.01 -29.39
CA ALA A 8 22.93 35.25 -27.95
C ALA A 8 21.58 34.72 -27.46
N VAL A 9 20.51 34.88 -28.25
CA VAL A 9 19.19 34.33 -27.97
C VAL A 9 19.23 32.80 -27.96
N TYR A 10 19.82 32.16 -28.98
CA TYR A 10 19.94 30.70 -29.04
C TYR A 10 20.71 30.09 -27.86
N LYS A 11 21.79 30.76 -27.42
CA LYS A 11 22.58 30.29 -26.28
C LYS A 11 21.79 30.37 -24.97
N SER A 12 21.00 31.42 -24.81
CA SER A 12 20.16 31.61 -23.62
C SER A 12 18.98 30.62 -23.60
N THR A 13 18.32 30.38 -24.74
CA THR A 13 17.22 29.40 -24.83
C THR A 13 17.69 27.97 -24.65
N ALA A 14 18.87 27.61 -25.16
CA ALA A 14 19.45 26.27 -24.97
C ALA A 14 19.77 25.99 -23.49
N PHE A 15 20.31 26.99 -22.79
CA PHE A 15 20.59 26.88 -21.36
C PHE A 15 19.29 26.70 -20.55
N LEU A 16 18.28 27.51 -20.88
CA LEU A 16 16.96 27.45 -20.23
C LEU A 16 16.29 26.09 -20.45
N ALA A 17 16.33 25.56 -21.69
CA ALA A 17 15.82 24.23 -22.01
C ALA A 17 16.55 23.11 -21.26
N PHE A 18 17.88 23.20 -21.15
CA PHE A 18 18.69 22.22 -20.40
C PHE A 18 18.35 22.25 -18.91
N THR A 19 18.19 23.45 -18.33
CA THR A 19 17.76 23.59 -16.93
C THR A 19 16.34 23.07 -16.71
N LEU A 20 15.42 23.33 -17.64
CA LEU A 20 14.03 22.89 -17.53
C LEU A 20 13.93 21.35 -17.61
N CYS A 21 14.70 20.73 -18.51
CA CYS A 21 14.74 19.28 -18.69
C CYS A 21 15.49 18.56 -17.55
N GLY A 22 16.50 19.22 -16.95
CA GLY A 22 17.17 18.73 -15.76
C GLY A 22 16.32 18.82 -14.50
N LEU A 23 15.53 19.89 -14.35
CA LEU A 23 14.64 20.08 -13.20
C LEU A 23 13.37 19.24 -13.30
N SER A 24 12.88 18.93 -14.51
CA SER A 24 11.69 18.10 -14.71
C SER A 24 11.87 16.66 -14.21
N THR A 25 13.10 16.12 -14.26
CA THR A 25 13.39 14.78 -13.71
C THR A 25 13.38 14.75 -12.18
N LEU A 26 13.66 15.89 -11.51
CA LEU A 26 13.56 16.03 -10.06
C LEU A 26 12.11 16.27 -9.60
N ALA A 27 11.30 16.92 -10.44
CA ALA A 27 9.90 17.22 -10.18
C ALA A 27 8.93 16.06 -10.47
N CYS A 28 9.43 14.86 -10.78
CA CYS A 28 8.60 13.67 -10.93
C CYS A 28 7.90 13.34 -9.59
N ALA A 29 6.65 13.77 -9.48
CA ALA A 29 5.71 13.46 -8.38
C ALA A 29 5.50 11.96 -8.13
N GLN A 30 5.99 11.11 -9.05
CA GLN A 30 5.97 9.65 -8.95
C GLN A 30 6.91 9.10 -7.86
N ARG A 31 7.74 9.93 -7.22
CA ARG A 31 8.51 9.55 -6.02
C ARG A 31 7.65 9.59 -4.75
N SER A 32 6.37 9.27 -4.87
CA SER A 32 5.49 9.02 -3.73
C SER A 32 5.92 7.70 -3.12
N PHE A 33 6.74 7.76 -2.07
CA PHE A 33 6.99 6.62 -1.20
C PHE A 33 5.63 6.15 -0.69
N LYS A 34 5.21 4.93 -1.08
CA LYS A 34 4.03 4.32 -0.47
C LYS A 34 4.25 4.29 1.04
N THR A 35 3.27 4.78 1.79
CA THR A 35 3.30 4.71 3.25
C THR A 35 3.03 3.28 3.70
N PRO A 36 3.58 2.85 4.84
CA PRO A 36 3.21 1.56 5.43
C PRO A 36 1.70 1.55 5.72
N GLU A 37 1.07 0.42 5.43
CA GLU A 37 -0.35 0.19 5.65
C GLU A 37 -0.53 -0.77 6.83
N ILE A 38 -1.47 -0.47 7.71
CA ILE A 38 -1.78 -1.26 8.89
C ILE A 38 -3.27 -1.57 8.86
N ASP A 39 -3.59 -2.85 8.72
CA ASP A 39 -4.96 -3.34 8.71
C ASP A 39 -5.25 -4.15 9.97
N ILE A 40 -6.36 -3.81 10.63
CA ILE A 40 -6.82 -4.49 11.83
C ILE A 40 -8.25 -4.96 11.59
N PHE A 41 -8.43 -6.27 11.50
CA PHE A 41 -9.73 -6.91 11.36
C PHE A 41 -10.07 -7.67 12.63
N GLY A 42 -11.26 -7.45 13.16
CA GLY A 42 -11.77 -8.16 14.33
C GLY A 42 -13.24 -8.49 14.12
N GLY A 43 -13.66 -9.67 14.55
CA GLY A 43 -15.02 -10.12 14.34
C GLY A 43 -15.51 -11.09 15.41
N TYR A 44 -16.80 -10.95 15.71
CA TYR A 44 -17.57 -11.93 16.47
C TYR A 44 -18.48 -12.64 15.49
N SER A 45 -18.38 -13.97 15.43
CA SER A 45 -19.29 -14.78 14.61
C SER A 45 -19.93 -15.88 15.43
N TYR A 46 -21.24 -16.01 15.28
CA TYR A 46 -22.06 -16.99 15.97
C TYR A 46 -22.57 -18.01 14.96
N LEU A 47 -22.12 -19.26 15.10
CA LEU A 47 -22.62 -20.36 14.29
C LEU A 47 -23.66 -21.14 15.11
N ARG A 48 -24.92 -21.14 14.67
CA ARG A 48 -25.97 -21.97 15.23
C ARG A 48 -26.15 -23.20 14.35
N PHE A 49 -26.00 -24.39 14.92
CA PHE A 49 -26.19 -25.64 14.17
C PHE A 49 -27.38 -26.39 14.75
N ASP A 50 -28.42 -26.58 13.93
CA ASP A 50 -29.70 -27.17 14.35
C ASP A 50 -29.68 -28.69 14.14
N ALA A 51 -28.65 -29.35 14.69
CA ALA A 51 -28.47 -30.81 14.62
C ALA A 51 -28.23 -31.42 16.00
N THR A 52 -28.94 -30.92 17.01
CA THR A 52 -28.90 -31.43 18.38
C THR A 52 -29.24 -32.92 18.44
N ALA A 53 -30.08 -33.41 17.52
CA ALA A 53 -30.44 -34.82 17.38
C ALA A 53 -29.25 -35.74 17.00
N LEU A 54 -28.16 -35.17 16.46
CA LEU A 54 -26.93 -35.90 16.08
C LEU A 54 -25.80 -35.71 17.10
N GLY A 55 -26.07 -35.08 18.26
CA GLY A 55 -25.09 -34.88 19.33
C GLY A 55 -24.13 -33.70 19.13
N PHE A 56 -24.37 -32.83 18.13
CA PHE A 56 -23.58 -31.61 17.95
C PHE A 56 -24.05 -30.48 18.88
N PRO A 57 -23.14 -29.67 19.44
CA PRO A 57 -23.50 -28.50 20.24
C PRO A 57 -24.27 -27.48 19.39
N ASN A 58 -25.35 -26.94 19.96
CA ASN A 58 -26.28 -26.02 19.29
C ASN A 58 -25.64 -24.70 18.84
N ALA A 59 -24.48 -24.34 19.40
CA ALA A 59 -23.86 -23.04 19.22
C ALA A 59 -22.34 -23.12 19.30
N SER A 60 -21.66 -22.54 18.31
CA SER A 60 -20.22 -22.30 18.36
C SER A 60 -19.94 -20.81 18.17
N ASN A 61 -19.23 -20.21 19.14
CA ASN A 61 -18.70 -18.86 18.99
C ASN A 61 -17.31 -18.95 18.34
N LEU A 62 -17.19 -18.30 17.18
CA LEU A 62 -15.92 -18.10 16.48
C LEU A 62 -15.59 -16.62 16.60
N ASN A 63 -14.80 -16.30 17.63
CA ASN A 63 -14.27 -14.96 17.82
C ASN A 63 -12.83 -14.94 17.35
N GLY A 64 -12.41 -13.86 16.73
CA GLY A 64 -11.03 -13.76 16.30
C GLY A 64 -10.71 -12.42 15.67
N GLY A 65 -9.42 -12.23 15.43
CA GLY A 65 -8.90 -11.05 14.80
C GLY A 65 -7.64 -11.34 14.00
N ASN A 66 -7.35 -10.42 13.09
CA ASN A 66 -6.16 -10.40 12.26
C ASN A 66 -5.57 -9.00 12.30
N ILE A 67 -4.26 -8.92 12.51
CA ILE A 67 -3.49 -7.68 12.38
C ILE A 67 -2.49 -7.93 11.25
N GLU A 68 -2.45 -7.00 10.30
CA GLU A 68 -1.58 -7.06 9.15
C GLU A 68 -0.85 -5.73 8.97
N ILE A 69 0.47 -5.81 8.78
CA ILE A 69 1.32 -4.66 8.55
C ILE A 69 2.03 -4.88 7.22
N ALA A 70 1.77 -4.01 6.24
CA ALA A 70 2.39 -4.03 4.93
C ALA A 70 3.42 -2.91 4.82
N ILE A 71 4.70 -3.28 4.73
CA ILE A 71 5.81 -2.33 4.63
C ILE A 71 6.36 -2.40 3.19
N PRO A 72 6.27 -1.32 2.40
CA PRO A 72 6.89 -1.29 1.08
C PRO A 72 8.42 -1.30 1.23
N VAL A 73 9.05 -2.35 0.72
CA VAL A 73 10.52 -2.56 0.78
C VAL A 73 11.21 -2.09 -0.49
N TYR A 74 10.46 -2.08 -1.61
CA TYR A 74 10.98 -1.70 -2.90
C TYR A 74 9.91 -0.98 -3.73
N GLN A 75 10.29 0.12 -4.37
CA GLN A 75 9.44 0.84 -5.31
C GLN A 75 10.31 1.33 -6.47
N GLY A 76 10.20 0.66 -7.62
CA GLY A 76 11.03 0.93 -8.80
C GLY A 76 10.51 0.21 -10.05
N PHE A 77 10.76 0.79 -11.24
CA PHE A 77 10.30 0.25 -12.54
C PHE A 77 8.79 -0.07 -12.64
N GLY A 78 7.94 0.62 -11.87
CA GLY A 78 6.50 0.35 -11.80
C GLY A 78 6.11 -0.85 -10.94
N ILE A 79 7.07 -1.50 -10.28
CA ILE A 79 6.87 -2.61 -9.36
C ILE A 79 6.98 -2.10 -7.93
N VAL A 80 6.08 -2.56 -7.05
CA VAL A 80 6.18 -2.34 -5.61
C VAL A 80 6.27 -3.68 -4.91
N GLY A 81 7.35 -3.89 -4.16
CA GLY A 81 7.53 -5.04 -3.29
C GLY A 81 7.16 -4.69 -1.85
N PHE A 82 6.43 -5.57 -1.18
CA PHE A 82 5.99 -5.40 0.21
C PHE A 82 6.46 -6.56 1.08
N SER A 83 6.88 -6.24 2.29
CA SER A 83 7.02 -7.19 3.39
C SER A 83 5.74 -7.16 4.21
N PHE A 84 5.19 -8.34 4.49
CA PHE A 84 3.98 -8.48 5.29
C PHE A 84 4.31 -9.13 6.64
N LEU A 85 3.84 -8.50 7.72
CA LEU A 85 3.78 -9.11 9.03
C LEU A 85 2.31 -9.35 9.37
N ARG A 86 1.92 -10.62 9.54
CA ARG A 86 0.53 -10.99 9.84
C ARG A 86 0.47 -11.79 11.13
N THR A 87 -0.38 -11.36 12.06
CA THR A 87 -0.69 -12.08 13.29
C THR A 87 -2.19 -12.34 13.37
N ARG A 88 -2.55 -13.61 13.60
CA ARG A 88 -3.93 -14.07 13.72
C ARG A 88 -4.17 -14.64 15.10
N TRP A 89 -5.32 -14.33 15.67
CA TRP A 89 -5.80 -14.97 16.89
C TRP A 89 -7.25 -15.41 16.73
N ALA A 90 -7.58 -16.55 17.30
CA ALA A 90 -8.92 -17.10 17.31
C ALA A 90 -9.23 -17.68 18.69
N GLU A 91 -10.38 -17.31 19.25
CA GLU A 91 -10.93 -17.86 20.48
C GLU A 91 -12.18 -18.66 20.15
N ARG A 92 -12.10 -19.98 20.34
CA ARG A 92 -13.23 -20.88 20.24
C ARG A 92 -13.84 -21.06 21.62
N ARG A 93 -15.07 -20.59 21.82
CA ARG A 93 -15.86 -20.91 23.03
C ARG A 93 -17.03 -21.80 22.65
N GLU A 94 -16.96 -23.02 23.13
CA GLU A 94 -18.07 -23.96 23.13
C GLU A 94 -18.88 -23.69 24.40
N ARG A 95 -20.15 -23.30 24.24
CA ARG A 95 -21.07 -23.24 25.38
C ARG A 95 -21.70 -24.62 25.51
N VAL A 96 -21.30 -25.34 26.56
CA VAL A 96 -21.91 -26.60 27.02
C VAL A 96 -23.26 -26.28 27.66
#